data_AF-A0A522R758-F1
#
_entry.id   AF-A0A522R758-F1
#
_cell.length_a   1.000
_cell.length_b   1.000
_cell.length_c   1.000
_cell.angle_alpha   90.00
_cell.angle_beta   90.00
_cell.angle_gamma   90.00
#
_symmetry.space_group_name_H-M   'P 1'
#
loop_
_entity.id
_entity.type
_entity.pdbx_description
1 polymer ?
#
loop_
_entity_poly.entity_id
_entity_poly.type
_entity_poly.pdbx_seq_one_letter_code
_entity_poly.pdbx_strand_id
1 'polypeptide(L)'
;MFKHLIFIGVVLVLGCSSCEKNIHIQLHDAGEELVVDGSIENKKPPTVVLTRSLNFFSAIDTNLLKTLFVHGAVVSVTGNGHTVTLSEHEVDTLNGNKYYYYTTDSSDADLMKGKEGQTYTLNIETEGKNYEAETTIPKGGFRLDSLWWVWGMKNNKPDTTRAYLMARITDPPILGNYARYFTKRNDEPFYPGLNSVADDEVTNGTIFDFQIDRGVNKSDKIDFNNYGYFMPGDTVTLKFCNIDKATFDFWHTWEYAWSNEANPFSTPTVVLGNIKDALGYWGGYAAQYKTVIISK
;
A
#
# COMPACT_ATOMS: atom_id res chain seq x y z
N MET A 1 -15.03 23.58 72.28
CA MET A 1 -14.82 22.53 71.25
C MET A 1 -14.52 23.14 69.88
N PHE A 2 -13.47 23.98 69.78
CA PHE A 2 -13.14 24.73 68.54
C PHE A 2 -11.61 24.90 68.35
N LYS A 3 -10.82 23.94 68.85
CA LYS A 3 -9.34 23.98 68.73
C LYS A 3 -8.73 22.80 67.95
N HIS A 4 -9.54 21.83 67.51
CA HIS A 4 -9.06 20.70 66.70
C HIS A 4 -9.43 20.78 65.21
N LEU A 5 -10.31 21.70 64.81
CA LEU A 5 -10.67 21.87 63.39
C LEU A 5 -9.62 22.66 62.58
N ILE A 6 -8.78 23.48 63.22
CA ILE A 6 -7.77 24.29 62.49
C ILE A 6 -6.53 23.44 62.14
N PHE A 7 -6.25 22.37 62.89
CA PHE A 7 -5.07 21.54 62.66
C PHE A 7 -5.25 20.51 61.51
N ILE A 8 -6.50 20.25 61.10
CA ILE A 8 -6.82 19.34 59.98
C ILE A 8 -6.75 20.08 58.63
N GLY A 9 -6.89 21.41 58.61
CA GLY A 9 -6.83 22.21 57.38
C GLY A 9 -5.43 22.53 56.86
N VAL A 10 -4.39 22.42 57.70
CA VAL A 10 -3.01 22.80 57.34
C VAL A 10 -2.17 21.61 56.87
N VAL A 11 -2.55 20.37 57.23
CA VAL A 11 -1.82 19.15 56.81
C VAL A 11 -2.25 18.68 55.42
N LEU A 12 -3.41 19.14 54.90
CA LEU A 12 -3.93 18.72 53.59
C LEU A 12 -3.35 19.50 52.39
N VAL A 13 -2.50 20.50 52.62
CA VAL A 13 -1.98 21.40 51.57
C VAL A 13 -0.60 20.96 51.03
N LEU A 14 0.04 19.95 51.64
CA LEU A 14 1.43 19.56 51.31
C LEU A 14 1.57 18.37 50.33
N GLY A 15 0.49 17.93 49.66
CA GLY A 15 0.49 16.66 48.91
C GLY A 15 0.49 16.73 47.37
N CYS A 16 0.45 17.91 46.75
CA CYS A 16 0.29 18.01 45.28
C CYS A 16 1.53 18.56 44.57
N SER A 17 2.72 18.05 44.91
CA SER A 17 3.87 18.17 44.00
C SER A 17 3.75 17.06 42.96
N SER A 18 2.90 17.28 41.96
CA SER A 18 2.94 16.50 40.72
C SER A 18 4.29 16.75 40.08
N CYS A 19 5.23 15.81 40.22
CA CYS A 19 6.36 15.71 39.32
C CYS A 19 5.78 15.32 37.96
N GLU A 20 5.34 16.31 37.18
CA GLU A 20 5.26 16.14 35.74
C GLU A 20 6.68 15.87 35.28
N LYS A 21 6.94 14.59 34.97
CA LYS A 21 8.17 14.21 34.29
C LYS A 21 8.07 14.85 32.92
N ASN A 22 8.68 16.02 32.75
CA ASN A 22 8.83 16.66 31.44
C ASN A 22 9.55 15.67 30.54
N ILE A 23 8.77 14.95 29.73
CA ILE A 23 9.29 14.12 28.66
C ILE A 23 9.79 15.12 27.62
N HIS A 24 11.06 15.49 27.72
CA HIS A 24 11.75 16.12 26.61
C HIS A 24 11.89 15.06 25.53
N ILE A 25 10.90 14.99 24.64
CA ILE A 25 11.04 14.28 23.38
C ILE A 25 12.05 15.08 22.58
N GLN A 26 13.33 14.69 22.66
CA GLN A 26 14.31 15.14 21.69
C GLN A 26 13.97 14.42 20.38
N LEU A 27 13.14 15.05 19.56
CA LEU A 27 12.99 14.66 18.17
C LEU A 27 14.32 14.93 17.50
N HIS A 28 15.11 13.87 17.27
CA HIS A 28 16.24 13.96 16.37
C HIS A 28 15.66 14.34 15.01
N ASP A 29 16.24 15.36 14.37
CA ASP A 29 16.01 15.63 12.95
C ASP A 29 16.57 14.40 12.22
N ALA A 30 15.72 13.41 11.96
CA ALA A 30 16.08 12.28 11.14
C ALA A 30 16.32 12.86 9.74
N GLY A 31 17.55 12.74 9.23
CA GLY A 31 17.87 13.23 7.90
C GLY A 31 16.94 12.60 6.85
N GLU A 32 16.76 13.30 5.73
CA GLU A 32 15.97 12.78 4.61
C GLU A 32 16.48 11.41 4.17
N GLU A 33 15.59 10.43 4.12
CA GLU A 33 15.88 9.06 3.69
C GLU A 33 15.33 8.84 2.27
N LEU A 34 15.98 7.97 1.50
CA LEU A 34 15.45 7.54 0.21
C LEU A 34 14.19 6.70 0.46
N VAL A 35 13.15 6.97 -0.32
CA VAL A 35 11.90 6.20 -0.35
C VAL A 35 11.76 5.62 -1.75
N VAL A 36 11.58 4.30 -1.83
CA VAL A 36 11.41 3.57 -3.10
C VAL A 36 10.00 3.00 -3.17
N ASP A 37 9.26 3.34 -4.22
CA ASP A 37 8.04 2.61 -4.62
C ASP A 37 8.32 1.93 -5.94
N GLY A 38 8.60 0.63 -5.88
CA GLY A 38 8.89 -0.13 -7.08
C GLY A 38 8.07 -1.40 -7.18
N SER A 39 7.67 -1.74 -8.40
CA SER A 39 7.00 -3.00 -8.68
C SER A 39 7.35 -3.59 -10.04
N ILE A 40 7.18 -4.91 -10.13
CA ILE A 40 7.19 -5.66 -11.40
C ILE A 40 5.99 -6.61 -11.44
N GLU A 41 5.22 -6.54 -12.51
CA GLU A 41 4.02 -7.37 -12.71
C GLU A 41 4.23 -8.35 -13.86
N ASN A 42 3.62 -9.53 -13.78
CA ASN A 42 3.64 -10.50 -14.87
C ASN A 42 3.23 -9.85 -16.20
N LYS A 43 4.07 -10.04 -17.24
CA LYS A 43 3.92 -9.51 -18.61
C LYS A 43 4.10 -7.99 -18.76
N LYS A 44 4.50 -7.28 -17.71
CA LYS A 44 4.79 -5.83 -17.75
C LYS A 44 6.25 -5.56 -17.37
N PRO A 45 6.85 -4.47 -17.86
CA PRO A 45 8.16 -4.03 -17.40
C PRO A 45 8.10 -3.55 -15.94
N PRO A 46 9.26 -3.46 -15.25
CA PRO A 46 9.35 -2.87 -13.92
C PRO A 46 9.05 -1.37 -13.95
N THR A 47 8.50 -0.85 -12.86
CA THR A 47 8.37 0.60 -12.61
C THR A 47 8.94 0.91 -11.24
N VAL A 48 9.75 1.96 -11.13
CA VAL A 48 10.35 2.40 -9.86
C VAL A 48 10.20 3.90 -9.71
N VAL A 49 9.79 4.36 -8.54
CA VAL A 49 9.65 5.78 -8.20
C VAL A 49 10.56 6.04 -7.01
N LEU A 50 11.38 7.08 -7.12
CA LEU A 50 12.34 7.45 -6.08
C LEU A 50 11.94 8.82 -5.52
N THR A 51 11.69 8.87 -4.22
CA THR A 51 11.40 10.11 -3.50
C THR A 51 12.22 10.23 -2.21
N ARG A 52 12.12 11.37 -1.53
CA ARG A 52 12.65 11.56 -0.18
C ARG A 52 11.56 11.53 0.87
N SER A 53 11.90 11.06 2.07
CA SER A 53 11.05 11.25 3.24
C SER A 53 10.96 12.73 3.60
N LEU A 54 9.81 13.14 4.11
CA LEU A 54 9.60 14.48 4.62
C LEU A 54 9.93 14.55 6.12
N ASN A 55 10.61 15.61 6.52
CA ASN A 55 10.74 15.92 7.94
C ASN A 55 9.38 16.24 8.55
N PHE A 56 9.20 15.85 9.82
CA PHE A 56 7.95 15.98 10.56
C PHE A 56 7.38 17.41 10.61
N PHE A 57 8.25 18.43 10.52
CA PHE A 57 7.86 19.84 10.57
C PHE A 57 7.72 20.52 9.19
N SER A 58 7.85 19.77 8.10
CA SER A 58 7.77 20.34 6.75
C SER A 58 6.33 20.77 6.42
N ALA A 59 6.14 22.04 6.09
CA ALA A 59 4.89 22.52 5.53
C ALA A 59 4.75 22.00 4.09
N ILE A 60 3.73 21.17 3.83
CA ILE A 60 3.51 20.59 2.51
C ILE A 60 2.97 21.68 1.57
N ASP A 61 3.77 22.07 0.57
CA ASP A 61 3.32 22.87 -0.56
C ASP A 61 3.61 22.18 -1.91
N THR A 62 3.03 22.70 -3.00
CA THR A 62 3.18 22.11 -4.33
C THR A 62 4.60 22.18 -4.90
N ASN A 63 5.43 23.10 -4.43
CA ASN A 63 6.83 23.19 -4.85
C ASN A 63 7.68 22.13 -4.12
N LEU A 64 7.42 21.90 -2.83
CA LEU A 64 8.05 20.86 -2.05
C LEU A 64 7.81 19.46 -2.65
N LEU A 65 6.61 19.19 -3.15
CA LEU A 65 6.31 17.91 -3.82
C LEU A 65 7.18 17.66 -5.06
N LYS A 66 7.59 18.72 -5.77
CA LYS A 66 8.50 18.59 -6.92
C LYS A 66 9.93 18.31 -6.49
N THR A 67 10.35 18.83 -5.35
CA THR A 67 11.70 18.61 -4.81
C THR A 67 11.87 17.25 -4.15
N LEU A 68 10.78 16.52 -3.93
CA LEU A 68 10.84 15.18 -3.32
C LEU A 68 11.37 14.12 -4.27
N PHE A 69 11.20 14.26 -5.59
CA PHE A 69 11.69 13.26 -6.54
C PHE A 69 13.22 13.24 -6.58
N VAL A 70 13.79 12.03 -6.57
CA VAL A 70 15.24 11.81 -6.70
C VAL A 70 15.57 11.55 -8.17
N HIS A 71 16.40 12.43 -8.72
CA HIS A 71 16.80 12.42 -10.13
C HIS A 71 18.24 11.95 -10.32
N GLY A 72 18.55 11.43 -11.50
CA GLY A 72 19.90 11.05 -11.90
C GLY A 72 20.45 9.81 -11.19
N ALA A 73 19.57 9.00 -10.60
CA ALA A 73 19.95 7.72 -10.02
C ALA A 73 20.26 6.69 -11.11
N VAL A 74 21.24 5.82 -10.88
CA VAL A 74 21.46 4.64 -11.73
C VAL A 74 20.63 3.51 -11.16
N VAL A 75 19.51 3.20 -11.81
CA VAL A 75 18.59 2.13 -11.40
C VAL A 75 18.74 0.94 -12.33
N SER A 76 18.92 -0.26 -11.79
CA SER A 76 18.99 -1.48 -12.59
C SER A 76 18.21 -2.63 -11.96
N VAL A 77 17.66 -3.49 -12.81
CA VAL A 77 16.93 -4.69 -12.41
C VAL A 77 17.64 -5.90 -13.02
N THR A 78 17.95 -6.88 -12.18
CA THR A 78 18.45 -8.19 -12.61
C THR A 78 17.34 -9.23 -12.50
N GLY A 79 17.05 -9.92 -13.60
CA GLY A 79 16.00 -10.93 -13.69
C GLY A 79 15.93 -11.50 -15.09
N ASN A 80 15.25 -12.64 -15.26
CA ASN A 80 15.14 -13.33 -16.56
C ASN A 80 16.50 -13.69 -17.23
N GLY A 81 17.61 -13.74 -16.48
CA GLY A 81 18.95 -13.95 -17.02
C GLY A 81 19.61 -12.70 -17.62
N HIS A 82 19.01 -11.52 -17.44
CA HIS A 82 19.53 -10.24 -17.90
C HIS A 82 19.64 -9.24 -16.75
N THR A 83 20.51 -8.25 -16.91
CA THR A 83 20.51 -7.03 -16.11
C THR A 83 20.18 -5.87 -17.05
N VAL A 84 19.15 -5.10 -16.70
CA VAL A 84 18.67 -3.97 -17.49
C VAL A 84 18.72 -2.72 -16.63
N THR A 85 19.36 -1.67 -17.13
CA THR A 85 19.31 -0.33 -16.54
C THR A 85 18.00 0.34 -16.93
N LEU A 86 17.31 0.94 -15.95
CA LEU A 86 16.07 1.67 -16.16
C LEU A 86 16.36 3.13 -16.49
N SER A 87 15.55 3.71 -17.37
CA SER A 87 15.60 5.11 -17.77
C SER A 87 14.52 5.90 -17.03
N GLU A 88 14.84 7.14 -16.65
CA GLU A 88 13.89 8.05 -16.03
C GLU A 88 12.95 8.63 -17.09
N HIS A 89 11.66 8.63 -16.79
CA HIS A 89 10.60 9.20 -17.60
C HIS A 89 9.76 10.17 -16.75
N GLU A 90 9.16 11.14 -17.43
CA GLU A 90 8.24 12.10 -16.82
C GLU A 90 6.87 12.04 -17.50
N VAL A 91 5.82 12.27 -16.71
CA VAL A 91 4.46 12.49 -17.21
C VAL A 91 3.84 13.70 -16.54
N ASP A 92 3.10 14.49 -17.32
CA ASP A 92 2.32 15.60 -16.77
C ASP A 92 1.14 15.04 -15.97
N THR A 93 0.98 15.56 -14.76
CA THR A 93 -0.15 15.29 -13.88
C THR A 93 -1.12 16.47 -13.92
N LEU A 94 -2.27 16.31 -13.26
CA LEU A 94 -3.25 17.37 -13.12
C LEU A 94 -2.59 18.61 -12.51
N ASN A 95 -2.94 19.80 -13.04
CA ASN A 95 -2.42 21.11 -12.60
C ASN A 95 -0.95 21.42 -12.98
N GLY A 96 -0.37 20.73 -13.97
CA GLY A 96 0.95 21.09 -14.52
C GLY A 96 2.13 20.70 -13.62
N ASN A 97 1.91 19.76 -12.71
CA ASN A 97 2.99 19.10 -11.97
C ASN A 97 3.50 17.90 -12.77
N LYS A 98 4.76 17.52 -12.56
CA LYS A 98 5.35 16.35 -13.21
C LYS A 98 5.47 15.20 -12.22
N TYR A 99 5.31 13.98 -12.74
CA TYR A 99 5.56 12.74 -12.03
C TYR A 99 6.69 12.00 -12.71
N TYR A 100 7.67 11.56 -11.94
CA TYR A 100 8.87 10.91 -12.44
C TYR A 100 8.93 9.46 -11.99
N TYR A 101 9.35 8.60 -12.89
CA TYR A 101 9.49 7.17 -12.64
C TYR A 101 10.55 6.57 -13.57
N TYR A 102 11.15 5.49 -13.14
CA TYR A 102 12.14 4.71 -13.88
C TYR A 102 11.47 3.46 -14.43
N THR A 103 11.67 3.17 -15.71
CA THR A 103 11.24 1.92 -16.35
C THR A 103 12.19 1.54 -17.47
N THR A 104 11.96 0.41 -18.13
CA THR A 104 12.75 0.00 -19.27
C THR A 104 12.46 0.87 -20.49
N ASP A 105 13.49 1.22 -21.24
CA ASP A 105 13.29 1.71 -22.60
C ASP A 105 12.66 0.65 -23.50
N SER A 106 12.00 1.10 -24.57
CA SER A 106 11.24 0.23 -25.48
C SER A 106 12.06 -0.92 -26.08
N SER A 107 13.38 -0.75 -26.24
CA SER A 107 14.31 -1.79 -26.72
C SER A 107 14.49 -2.95 -25.74
N ASP A 108 14.41 -2.68 -24.44
CA ASP A 108 14.73 -3.65 -23.37
C ASP A 108 13.49 -4.12 -22.61
N ALA A 109 12.32 -3.53 -22.92
CA ALA A 109 11.05 -3.87 -22.29
C ALA A 109 10.75 -5.38 -22.36
N ASP A 110 11.05 -6.04 -23.48
CA ASP A 110 10.82 -7.48 -23.63
C ASP A 110 11.79 -8.34 -22.79
N LEU A 111 13.00 -7.84 -22.49
CA LEU A 111 13.99 -8.54 -21.66
C LEU A 111 13.56 -8.57 -20.19
N MET A 112 12.92 -7.50 -19.72
CA MET A 112 12.53 -7.32 -18.32
C MET A 112 11.01 -7.31 -18.08
N LYS A 113 10.22 -7.98 -18.93
CA LYS A 113 8.83 -8.29 -18.58
C LYS A 113 8.79 -9.30 -17.43
N GLY A 114 7.94 -9.03 -16.43
CA GLY A 114 7.73 -9.92 -15.30
C GLY A 114 7.27 -11.31 -15.74
N LYS A 115 7.86 -12.35 -15.15
CA LYS A 115 7.53 -13.76 -15.37
C LYS A 115 7.27 -14.43 -14.03
N GLU A 116 6.19 -15.19 -13.97
CA GLU A 116 5.84 -15.96 -12.78
C GLU A 116 6.92 -17.01 -12.46
N GLY A 117 7.26 -17.13 -11.19
CA GLY A 117 8.33 -17.98 -10.67
C GLY A 117 9.73 -17.43 -10.89
N GLN A 118 9.87 -16.15 -11.24
CA GLN A 118 11.16 -15.47 -11.32
C GLN A 118 11.33 -14.49 -10.17
N THR A 119 12.59 -14.35 -9.78
CA THR A 119 13.05 -13.41 -8.78
C THR A 119 13.76 -12.25 -9.48
N TYR A 120 13.54 -11.05 -8.98
CA TYR A 120 14.03 -9.80 -9.54
C TYR A 120 14.75 -8.99 -8.46
N THR A 121 16.01 -8.68 -8.70
CA THR A 121 16.84 -7.87 -7.80
C THR A 121 16.92 -6.44 -8.34
N LEU A 122 16.49 -5.48 -7.53
CA LEU A 122 16.59 -4.04 -7.78
C LEU A 122 17.88 -3.50 -7.17
N ASN A 123 18.66 -2.76 -7.94
CA ASN A 123 19.83 -2.01 -7.49
C ASN A 123 19.65 -0.54 -7.83
N ILE A 124 19.89 0.34 -6.86
CA ILE A 124 19.82 1.80 -7.04
C ILE A 124 21.12 2.41 -6.52
N GLU A 125 21.81 3.15 -7.36
CA GLU A 125 22.95 3.99 -6.98
C GLU A 125 22.56 5.47 -7.09
N THR A 126 22.63 6.19 -5.98
CA THR A 126 22.40 7.63 -5.93
C THR A 126 23.16 8.26 -4.77
N GLU A 127 23.66 9.49 -4.94
CA GLU A 127 24.36 10.26 -3.89
C GLU A 127 25.53 9.51 -3.22
N GLY A 128 26.21 8.63 -3.98
CA GLY A 128 27.31 7.81 -3.47
C GLY A 128 26.89 6.70 -2.51
N LYS A 129 25.59 6.37 -2.46
CA LYS A 129 25.02 5.24 -1.72
C LYS A 129 24.42 4.22 -2.68
N ASN A 130 24.41 2.96 -2.25
CA ASN A 130 23.84 1.83 -2.98
C ASN A 130 22.72 1.21 -2.16
N TYR A 131 21.58 0.98 -2.81
CA TYR A 131 20.40 0.36 -2.23
C TYR A 131 20.05 -0.89 -3.03
N GLU A 132 19.58 -1.91 -2.33
CA GLU A 132 19.26 -3.20 -2.91
C GLU A 132 17.94 -3.72 -2.34
N ALA A 133 17.15 -4.37 -3.19
CA ALA A 133 15.95 -5.09 -2.79
C ALA A 133 15.71 -6.28 -3.72
N GLU A 134 14.99 -7.27 -3.23
CA GLU A 134 14.63 -8.45 -4.00
C GLU A 134 13.13 -8.72 -3.87
N THR A 135 12.50 -9.14 -4.97
CA THR A 135 11.13 -9.64 -4.96
C THR A 135 10.97 -10.81 -5.90
N THR A 136 9.99 -11.68 -5.61
CA THR A 136 9.62 -12.79 -6.47
C THR A 136 8.20 -12.60 -6.98
N ILE A 137 7.97 -12.77 -8.28
CA ILE A 137 6.62 -12.94 -8.82
C ILE A 137 6.23 -14.39 -8.57
N PRO A 138 5.27 -14.71 -7.67
CA PRO A 138 5.00 -16.09 -7.31
C PRO A 138 4.54 -16.93 -8.51
N LYS A 139 4.95 -18.21 -8.53
CA LYS A 139 4.43 -19.19 -9.49
C LYS A 139 3.30 -19.97 -8.84
N GLY A 140 2.07 -19.61 -9.16
CA GLY A 140 0.88 -20.18 -8.52
C GLY A 140 0.43 -19.37 -7.31
N GLY A 141 -0.18 -20.06 -6.34
CA GLY A 141 -0.97 -19.45 -5.27
C GLY A 141 -2.46 -19.43 -5.61
N PHE A 142 -3.18 -18.47 -5.05
CA PHE A 142 -4.60 -18.28 -5.24
C PHE A 142 -4.98 -18.15 -6.72
N ARG A 143 -6.04 -18.85 -7.13
CA ARG A 143 -6.62 -18.77 -8.47
C ARG A 143 -7.95 -18.04 -8.43
N LEU A 144 -8.08 -16.98 -9.23
CA LEU A 144 -9.34 -16.25 -9.38
C LEU A 144 -10.28 -16.99 -10.35
N ASP A 145 -11.27 -17.70 -9.81
CA ASP A 145 -12.15 -18.58 -10.59
C ASP A 145 -13.34 -17.83 -11.21
N SER A 146 -14.04 -17.02 -10.43
CA SER A 146 -15.20 -16.25 -10.90
C SER A 146 -15.32 -14.89 -10.20
N LEU A 147 -16.01 -13.97 -10.87
CA LEU A 147 -16.36 -12.65 -10.38
C LEU A 147 -17.82 -12.38 -10.75
N TRP A 148 -18.62 -11.97 -9.78
CA TRP A 148 -20.01 -11.56 -9.97
C TRP A 148 -20.32 -10.40 -9.04
N TRP A 149 -21.49 -9.79 -9.22
CA TRP A 149 -21.98 -8.72 -8.35
C TRP A 149 -23.24 -9.16 -7.62
N VAL A 150 -23.48 -8.55 -6.46
CA VAL A 150 -24.68 -8.78 -5.64
C VAL A 150 -25.21 -7.42 -5.20
N TRP A 151 -26.53 -7.23 -5.26
CA TRP A 151 -27.15 -6.02 -4.72
C TRP A 151 -26.89 -5.92 -3.22
N GLY A 152 -26.58 -4.70 -2.77
CA GLY A 152 -26.50 -4.36 -1.35
C GLY A 152 -27.85 -4.63 -0.67
N MET A 153 -27.87 -4.55 0.66
CA MET A 153 -29.09 -4.74 1.43
C MET A 153 -29.48 -3.45 2.14
N LYS A 154 -30.74 -3.03 1.97
CA LYS A 154 -31.34 -1.90 2.68
C LYS A 154 -32.69 -2.32 3.23
N ASN A 155 -32.87 -2.21 4.56
CA ASN A 155 -34.08 -2.64 5.26
C ASN A 155 -34.48 -4.10 4.92
N ASN A 156 -33.49 -5.01 4.89
CA ASN A 156 -33.65 -6.42 4.56
C ASN A 156 -34.23 -6.71 3.15
N LYS A 157 -34.04 -5.78 2.21
CA LYS A 157 -34.39 -5.93 0.79
C LYS A 157 -33.19 -5.55 -0.09
N PRO A 158 -33.08 -6.10 -1.31
CA PRO A 158 -32.07 -5.68 -2.26
C PRO A 158 -32.13 -4.16 -2.52
N ASP A 159 -31.01 -3.48 -2.31
CA ASP A 159 -30.78 -2.11 -2.71
C ASP A 159 -30.32 -2.11 -4.17
N THR A 160 -31.25 -1.91 -5.10
CA THR A 160 -30.95 -1.87 -6.55
C THR A 160 -30.18 -0.63 -6.98
N THR A 161 -29.75 0.22 -6.04
CA THR A 161 -28.92 1.39 -6.35
C THR A 161 -27.44 1.14 -6.08
N ARG A 162 -27.08 0.07 -5.35
CA ARG A 162 -25.71 -0.21 -4.91
C ARG A 162 -25.43 -1.70 -4.97
N ALA A 163 -24.34 -2.10 -5.62
CA ALA A 163 -23.90 -3.48 -5.66
C ALA A 163 -22.46 -3.61 -5.13
N TYR A 164 -22.16 -4.72 -4.48
CA TYR A 164 -20.78 -5.11 -4.15
C TYR A 164 -20.36 -6.28 -5.04
N LEU A 165 -19.06 -6.52 -5.12
CA LEU A 165 -18.53 -7.63 -5.88
C LEU A 165 -18.28 -8.84 -4.98
N MET A 166 -18.46 -10.02 -5.55
CA MET A 166 -18.09 -11.30 -4.96
C MET A 166 -17.15 -12.01 -5.91
N ALA A 167 -16.08 -12.58 -5.37
CA ALA A 167 -15.13 -13.35 -6.13
C ALA A 167 -14.96 -14.74 -5.51
N ARG A 168 -14.77 -15.75 -6.35
CA ARG A 168 -14.46 -17.13 -5.94
C ARG A 168 -12.98 -17.38 -6.16
N ILE A 169 -12.31 -17.83 -5.11
CA ILE A 169 -10.89 -18.16 -5.14
C ILE A 169 -10.70 -19.63 -4.82
N THR A 170 -9.82 -20.28 -5.56
CA THR A 170 -9.24 -21.58 -5.18
C THR A 170 -7.84 -21.34 -4.65
N ASP A 171 -7.58 -21.77 -3.43
CA ASP A 171 -6.26 -21.75 -2.82
C ASP A 171 -5.61 -23.14 -2.88
N PRO A 172 -4.40 -23.31 -3.44
CA PRO A 172 -3.70 -24.59 -3.39
C PRO A 172 -3.34 -24.96 -1.94
N PRO A 173 -3.17 -26.26 -1.61
CA PRO A 173 -2.89 -26.72 -0.23
C PRO A 173 -1.44 -26.43 0.23
N ILE A 174 -0.78 -25.45 -0.36
CA ILE A 174 0.59 -25.03 -0.03
C ILE A 174 0.46 -23.78 0.83
N LEU A 175 1.01 -23.83 2.05
CA LEU A 175 1.01 -22.69 2.96
C LEU A 175 1.87 -21.53 2.47
N GLY A 176 1.52 -20.31 2.89
CA GLY A 176 2.29 -19.10 2.65
C GLY A 176 1.92 -18.40 1.34
N ASN A 177 0.68 -18.56 0.87
CA ASN A 177 0.15 -17.78 -0.23
C ASN A 177 -0.30 -16.41 0.27
N TYR A 178 0.17 -15.36 -0.39
CA TYR A 178 -0.23 -13.99 -0.11
C TYR A 178 -0.88 -13.38 -1.35
N ALA A 179 -1.95 -12.62 -1.11
CA ALA A 179 -2.70 -11.95 -2.15
C ALA A 179 -2.77 -10.44 -1.94
N ARG A 180 -2.96 -9.71 -3.04
CA ARG A 180 -3.41 -8.33 -3.03
C ARG A 180 -4.40 -8.06 -4.15
N TYR A 181 -5.44 -7.28 -3.88
CA TYR A 181 -6.43 -6.93 -4.89
C TYR A 181 -6.56 -5.41 -5.14
N PHE A 182 -6.99 -5.10 -6.35
CA PHE A 182 -7.34 -3.76 -6.79
C PHE A 182 -8.61 -3.83 -7.62
N THR A 183 -9.40 -2.75 -7.59
CA THR A 183 -10.53 -2.62 -8.51
C THR A 183 -10.39 -1.35 -9.34
N LYS A 184 -10.83 -1.44 -10.59
CA LYS A 184 -10.97 -0.32 -11.52
C LYS A 184 -12.45 -0.21 -11.87
N ARG A 185 -13.03 0.97 -11.67
CA ARG A 185 -14.40 1.30 -12.08
C ARG A 185 -14.35 2.19 -13.32
N ASN A 186 -15.00 1.77 -14.40
CA ASN A 186 -15.05 2.48 -15.67
C ASN A 186 -13.62 2.84 -16.13
N ASP A 187 -13.32 4.13 -16.26
CA ASP A 187 -12.02 4.64 -16.72
C ASP A 187 -11.08 5.04 -15.59
N GLU A 188 -11.47 4.82 -14.32
CA GLU A 188 -10.61 5.11 -13.16
C GLU A 188 -9.31 4.29 -13.19
N PRO A 189 -8.25 4.75 -12.48
CA PRO A 189 -7.12 3.91 -12.13
C PRO A 189 -7.54 2.68 -11.32
N PHE A 190 -6.64 1.69 -11.25
CA PHE A 190 -6.79 0.60 -10.29
C PHE A 190 -6.48 1.13 -8.88
N TYR A 191 -7.45 1.04 -7.98
CA TYR A 191 -7.27 1.40 -6.58
C TYR A 191 -7.31 0.16 -5.69
N PRO A 192 -6.45 0.07 -4.66
CA PRO A 192 -6.55 -0.97 -3.66
C PRO A 192 -7.80 -0.76 -2.79
N GLY A 193 -8.32 -1.85 -2.22
CA GLY A 193 -9.27 -1.75 -1.11
C GLY A 193 -8.65 -1.08 0.12
N LEU A 194 -9.47 -0.79 1.14
CA LEU A 194 -8.93 -0.30 2.42
C LEU A 194 -7.98 -1.32 3.04
N ASN A 195 -8.46 -2.56 3.13
CA ASN A 195 -7.65 -3.76 3.41
C ASN A 195 -7.53 -4.53 2.11
N SER A 196 -6.39 -4.40 1.43
CA SER A 196 -6.20 -4.95 0.09
C SER A 196 -5.43 -6.26 0.06
N VAL A 197 -4.75 -6.61 1.15
CA VAL A 197 -3.92 -7.81 1.27
C VAL A 197 -4.58 -8.92 2.09
N ALA A 198 -4.24 -10.17 1.77
CA ALA A 198 -4.70 -11.36 2.49
C ALA A 198 -3.62 -12.45 2.49
N ASP A 199 -3.66 -13.32 3.51
CA ASP A 199 -2.86 -14.54 3.61
C ASP A 199 -3.76 -15.79 3.65
N ASP A 200 -3.16 -16.97 3.54
CA ASP A 200 -3.85 -18.26 3.54
C ASP A 200 -3.90 -18.96 4.91
N GLU A 201 -3.48 -18.31 6.01
CA GLU A 201 -3.31 -18.98 7.30
C GLU A 201 -4.58 -19.70 7.79
N VAL A 202 -5.75 -19.14 7.45
CA VAL A 202 -7.07 -19.67 7.82
C VAL A 202 -7.79 -20.38 6.66
N THR A 203 -7.37 -20.14 5.41
CA THR A 203 -8.10 -20.60 4.20
C THR A 203 -7.34 -21.60 3.33
N ASN A 204 -6.14 -22.03 3.77
CA ASN A 204 -5.26 -22.95 3.04
C ASN A 204 -5.98 -24.17 2.45
N GLY A 205 -5.82 -24.38 1.14
CA GLY A 205 -6.32 -25.55 0.43
C GLY A 205 -7.83 -25.58 0.22
N THR A 206 -8.53 -24.47 0.43
CA THR A 206 -9.99 -24.37 0.30
C THR A 206 -10.43 -23.60 -0.94
N ILE A 207 -11.72 -23.69 -1.24
CA ILE A 207 -12.40 -22.80 -2.20
C ILE A 207 -13.34 -21.93 -1.39
N PHE A 208 -13.23 -20.62 -1.54
CA PHE A 208 -14.04 -19.68 -0.79
C PHE A 208 -14.52 -18.52 -1.67
N ASP A 209 -15.64 -17.94 -1.23
CA ASP A 209 -16.20 -16.73 -1.81
C ASP A 209 -15.91 -15.57 -0.86
N PHE A 210 -15.40 -14.46 -1.41
CA PHE A 210 -15.09 -13.26 -0.62
C PHE A 210 -15.66 -12.02 -1.29
N GLN A 211 -16.10 -11.08 -0.45
CA GLN A 211 -16.56 -9.78 -0.90
C GLN A 211 -15.36 -8.94 -1.32
N ILE A 212 -15.47 -8.31 -2.49
CA ILE A 212 -14.52 -7.34 -3.02
C ILE A 212 -15.14 -5.96 -2.87
N ASP A 213 -14.51 -5.15 -2.03
CA ASP A 213 -14.87 -3.75 -1.88
C ASP A 213 -14.34 -2.93 -3.07
N ARG A 214 -15.07 -1.86 -3.40
CA ARG A 214 -14.55 -0.82 -4.30
C ARG A 214 -13.28 -0.19 -3.72
N GLY A 215 -12.26 -0.13 -4.57
CA GLY A 215 -10.97 0.47 -4.27
C GLY A 215 -11.10 1.97 -4.06
N VAL A 216 -10.20 2.52 -3.24
CA VAL A 216 -10.20 3.93 -2.88
C VAL A 216 -8.84 4.56 -3.15
N ASN A 217 -8.86 5.80 -3.63
CA ASN A 217 -7.68 6.64 -3.60
C ASN A 217 -7.46 7.12 -2.16
N LYS A 218 -6.43 6.58 -1.48
CA LYS A 218 -6.12 6.89 -0.08
C LYS A 218 -5.56 8.31 0.12
N SER A 219 -5.30 9.05 -0.96
CA SER A 219 -4.97 10.48 -0.93
C SER A 219 -6.21 11.39 -0.90
N ASP A 220 -7.40 10.86 -1.20
CA ASP A 220 -8.66 11.61 -1.20
C ASP A 220 -9.47 11.35 0.08
N LYS A 221 -10.42 12.25 0.36
CA LYS A 221 -11.41 12.01 1.41
C LYS A 221 -12.31 10.83 1.02
N ILE A 222 -12.30 9.77 1.82
CA ILE A 222 -13.12 8.58 1.58
C ILE A 222 -14.59 8.85 1.95
N ASP A 223 -15.49 8.59 1.01
CA ASP A 223 -16.93 8.56 1.25
C ASP A 223 -17.35 7.19 1.78
N PHE A 224 -17.34 7.05 3.11
CA PHE A 224 -17.75 5.82 3.79
C PHE A 224 -19.21 5.44 3.58
N ASN A 225 -20.09 6.37 3.14
CA ASN A 225 -21.49 6.03 2.87
C ASN A 225 -21.67 5.18 1.60
N ASN A 226 -20.72 5.28 0.66
CA ASN A 226 -20.70 4.55 -0.61
C ASN A 226 -19.45 3.65 -0.74
N TYR A 227 -18.64 3.54 0.33
CA TYR A 227 -17.48 2.65 0.36
C TYR A 227 -17.92 1.19 0.13
N GLY A 228 -17.09 0.43 -0.59
CA GLY A 228 -17.38 -0.96 -0.92
C GLY A 228 -18.37 -1.16 -2.08
N TYR A 229 -19.15 -0.15 -2.44
CA TYR A 229 -20.20 -0.26 -3.44
C TYR A 229 -19.85 0.34 -4.79
N PHE A 230 -20.47 -0.24 -5.82
CA PHE A 230 -20.52 0.19 -7.20
C PHE A 230 -21.97 0.45 -7.60
N MET A 231 -22.18 1.14 -8.72
CA MET A 231 -23.49 1.62 -9.16
C MET A 231 -23.97 0.87 -10.42
N PRO A 232 -25.29 0.78 -10.66
CA PRO A 232 -25.82 0.23 -11.91
C PRO A 232 -25.24 0.92 -13.14
N GLY A 233 -24.75 0.13 -14.10
CA GLY A 233 -24.07 0.61 -15.30
C GLY A 233 -22.55 0.67 -15.20
N ASP A 234 -21.96 0.53 -14.01
CA ASP A 234 -20.51 0.49 -13.86
C ASP A 234 -19.92 -0.77 -14.51
N THR A 235 -18.82 -0.59 -15.23
CA THR A 235 -17.93 -1.68 -15.64
C THR A 235 -16.80 -1.77 -14.63
N VAL A 236 -16.66 -2.92 -13.97
CA VAL A 236 -15.67 -3.10 -12.91
C VAL A 236 -14.70 -4.20 -13.27
N THR A 237 -13.40 -3.88 -13.24
CA THR A 237 -12.32 -4.85 -13.41
C THR A 237 -11.65 -5.11 -12.06
N LEU A 238 -11.64 -6.37 -11.63
CA LEU A 238 -10.82 -6.86 -10.52
C LEU A 238 -9.44 -7.25 -11.05
N LYS A 239 -8.39 -6.68 -10.45
CA LYS A 239 -7.01 -7.16 -10.54
C LYS A 239 -6.69 -7.86 -9.23
N PHE A 240 -6.51 -9.18 -9.27
CA PHE A 240 -6.18 -10.00 -8.11
C PHE A 240 -4.79 -10.59 -8.30
N CYS A 241 -3.88 -10.35 -7.37
CA CYS A 241 -2.46 -10.68 -7.53
C CYS A 241 -2.01 -11.64 -6.44
N ASN A 242 -1.27 -12.69 -6.83
CA ASN A 242 -0.39 -13.36 -5.88
C ASN A 242 0.88 -12.52 -5.73
N ILE A 243 1.34 -12.35 -4.50
CA ILE A 243 2.51 -11.56 -4.13
C ILE A 243 3.43 -12.35 -3.20
N ASP A 244 4.68 -11.94 -3.07
CA ASP A 244 5.59 -12.52 -2.09
C ASP A 244 5.35 -11.96 -0.68
N LYS A 245 5.98 -12.59 0.31
CA LYS A 245 5.84 -12.21 1.72
C LYS A 245 6.32 -10.77 1.99
N ALA A 246 7.42 -10.35 1.37
CA ALA A 246 7.96 -9.01 1.57
C ALA A 246 6.98 -7.93 1.08
N THR A 247 6.35 -8.14 -0.07
CA THR A 247 5.29 -7.27 -0.58
C THR A 247 4.07 -7.28 0.34
N PHE A 248 3.69 -8.45 0.85
CA PHE A 248 2.57 -8.58 1.79
C PHE A 248 2.85 -7.82 3.10
N ASP A 249 4.00 -8.04 3.73
CA ASP A 249 4.38 -7.43 5.00
C ASP A 249 4.39 -5.90 4.89
N PHE A 250 4.93 -5.36 3.80
CA PHE A 250 4.92 -3.92 3.53
C PHE A 250 3.50 -3.37 3.49
N TRP A 251 2.64 -3.92 2.63
CA TRP A 251 1.29 -3.39 2.44
C TRP A 251 0.39 -3.66 3.64
N HIS A 252 0.55 -4.80 4.32
CA HIS A 252 -0.18 -5.10 5.55
C HIS A 252 0.13 -4.07 6.64
N THR A 253 1.42 -3.81 6.89
CA THR A 253 1.84 -2.85 7.93
C THR A 253 1.57 -1.40 7.53
N TRP A 254 1.70 -1.05 6.25
CA TRP A 254 1.35 0.28 5.74
C TRP A 254 -0.15 0.55 5.86
N GLU A 255 -1.02 -0.40 5.46
CA GLU A 255 -2.47 -0.25 5.56
C GLU A 255 -2.94 -0.18 7.02
N TYR A 256 -2.29 -0.95 7.90
CA TYR A 256 -2.53 -0.88 9.34
C TYR A 256 -2.11 0.48 9.92
N ALA A 257 -0.92 0.99 9.58
CA ALA A 257 -0.44 2.29 10.03
C ALA A 257 -1.36 3.43 9.55
N TRP A 258 -1.73 3.41 8.27
CA TRP A 258 -2.64 4.40 7.67
C TRP A 258 -4.02 4.39 8.36
N SER A 259 -4.58 3.21 8.63
CA SER A 259 -5.89 3.08 9.29
C SER A 259 -5.88 3.58 10.75
N ASN A 260 -4.71 3.66 11.37
CA ASN A 260 -4.52 4.06 12.76
C ASN A 260 -3.94 5.47 12.93
N GLU A 261 -3.65 6.20 11.85
CA GLU A 261 -3.00 7.53 11.88
C GLU A 261 -3.71 8.54 12.80
N ALA A 262 -5.05 8.47 12.87
CA ALA A 262 -5.86 9.35 13.71
C ALA A 262 -6.13 8.82 15.13
N ASN A 263 -5.61 7.65 15.50
CA ASN A 263 -5.83 7.03 16.80
C ASN A 263 -4.62 7.24 17.75
N PRO A 264 -4.69 8.20 18.69
CA PRO A 264 -3.56 8.51 19.58
C PRO A 264 -3.29 7.41 20.64
N PHE A 265 -4.13 6.37 20.69
CA PHE A 265 -3.96 5.20 21.57
C PHE A 265 -3.56 3.94 20.79
N SER A 266 -3.34 4.04 19.49
CA SER A 266 -2.82 2.93 18.70
C SER A 266 -1.36 2.67 19.03
N THR A 267 -0.95 1.41 18.94
CA THR A 267 0.46 1.05 19.06
C THR A 267 1.23 1.55 17.84
N PRO A 268 2.37 2.25 18.01
CA PRO A 268 3.22 2.63 16.89
C PRO A 268 3.54 1.40 16.04
N THR A 269 3.20 1.47 14.75
CA THR A 269 3.48 0.39 13.79
C THR A 269 4.60 0.82 12.88
N VAL A 270 5.62 -0.02 12.78
CA VAL A 270 6.70 0.17 11.82
C VAL A 270 6.25 -0.42 10.50
N VAL A 271 6.29 0.38 9.43
CA VAL A 271 6.04 -0.10 8.07
C VAL A 271 7.25 -0.93 7.63
N LEU A 272 7.02 -2.19 7.27
CA LEU A 272 8.07 -3.15 6.95
C LEU A 272 8.44 -3.10 5.47
N GLY A 273 9.41 -2.25 5.12
CA GLY A 273 10.02 -2.22 3.79
C GLY A 273 10.99 -3.38 3.53
N ASN A 274 11.34 -3.59 2.26
CA ASN A 274 12.37 -4.57 1.84
C ASN A 274 13.55 -3.92 1.11
N ILE A 275 13.65 -2.59 1.10
CA ILE A 275 14.82 -1.88 0.59
C ILE A 275 15.86 -1.79 1.71
N LYS A 276 17.05 -2.32 1.46
CA LYS A 276 18.13 -2.24 2.44
C LYS A 276 18.59 -0.79 2.60
N ASP A 277 18.67 -0.33 3.85
CA ASP A 277 19.14 1.02 4.24
C ASP A 277 18.31 2.19 3.67
N ALA A 278 17.05 1.95 3.27
CA ALA A 278 16.09 2.95 2.79
C ALA A 278 14.65 2.57 3.16
N LEU A 279 13.71 3.47 2.91
CA LEU A 279 12.27 3.24 3.10
C LEU A 279 11.62 2.74 1.81
N GLY A 280 10.42 2.16 1.96
CA GLY A 280 9.58 1.74 0.83
C GLY A 280 9.76 0.27 0.48
N TYR A 281 9.40 -0.11 -0.74
CA TYR A 281 9.36 -1.50 -1.16
C TYR A 281 9.64 -1.72 -2.65
N TRP A 282 10.07 -2.94 -2.96
CA TRP A 282 10.17 -3.53 -4.28
C TRP A 282 9.28 -4.78 -4.32
N GLY A 283 8.21 -4.78 -5.13
CA GLY A 283 7.19 -5.83 -5.08
C GLY A 283 6.86 -6.52 -6.41
N GLY A 284 6.74 -7.85 -6.36
CA GLY A 284 6.42 -8.73 -7.49
C GLY A 284 4.96 -9.13 -7.50
N TYR A 285 4.28 -8.97 -8.64
CA TYR A 285 2.84 -9.21 -8.78
C TYR A 285 2.52 -10.22 -9.88
N ALA A 286 1.96 -11.38 -9.50
CA ALA A 286 1.35 -12.32 -10.43
C ALA A 286 -0.14 -11.99 -10.58
N ALA A 287 -0.47 -11.06 -11.48
CA ALA A 287 -1.80 -10.51 -11.65
C ALA A 287 -2.73 -11.40 -12.50
N GLN A 288 -3.96 -11.53 -12.03
CA GLN A 288 -5.11 -12.14 -12.69
C GLN A 288 -6.23 -11.09 -12.80
N TYR A 289 -7.00 -11.16 -13.89
CA TYR A 289 -8.02 -10.15 -14.19
C TYR A 289 -9.39 -10.79 -14.47
N LYS A 290 -10.45 -10.21 -13.91
CA LYS A 290 -11.84 -10.46 -14.32
C LYS A 290 -12.62 -9.16 -14.36
N THR A 291 -13.52 -9.06 -15.33
CA THR A 291 -14.38 -7.88 -15.52
C THR A 291 -15.84 -8.30 -15.41
N VAL A 292 -16.64 -7.45 -14.77
CA VAL A 292 -18.09 -7.60 -14.71
C VAL A 292 -18.76 -6.27 -14.98
N ILE A 293 -19.93 -6.29 -15.60
CA ILE A 293 -20.79 -5.12 -15.78
C ILE A 293 -21.95 -5.26 -14.81
N ILE A 294 -22.21 -4.20 -14.04
CA ILE A 294 -23.35 -4.16 -13.13
C ILE A 294 -24.57 -3.80 -13.95
N SER A 295 -25.38 -4.80 -14.29
CA SER A 295 -26.57 -4.56 -15.10
C SER A 295 -27.61 -3.74 -14.33
N LYS A 296 -28.38 -2.93 -15.06
CA LYS A 296 -29.51 -2.17 -14.54
C LYS A 296 -30.65 -3.08 -14.08
#